data_AF-A0A351A1Z5-F1
#
_entry.id   AF-A0A351A1Z5-F1
#
_cell.length_a   1.000
_cell.length_b   1.000
_cell.length_c   1.000
_cell.angle_alpha   90.00
_cell.angle_beta   90.00
_cell.angle_gamma   90.00
#
_symmetry.space_group_name_H-M   'P 1'
#
loop_
_entity.id
_entity.type
_entity.pdbx_description
1 polymer ?
#
loop_
_entity_poly.entity_id
_entity_poly.type
_entity_poly.pdbx_seq_one_letter_code
_entity_poly.pdbx_strand_id
1 'polypeptide(L)'
;MELSSHASLYRSGEPVRDAWLLCSGSVVRFQPLEDGGRRAIEVVQGPQLLNLGETFSATHYRSSCESSSRCILVAIDMRVLRPMISAEPALSASIIEALARRLSATETDSRGHHRSTTGAQRILDYLLEQAGEPGRLAGESTVTLNATKKVIASQVGLTPEAFSRSLRQLIDQGVLVVDKRNFHIQHAALLDTGLGDAGHRLSFARKTRRTATDMRNGLPPGALINLCGRLRFLSQQLAIASARLVWEIAPADARIRLRQFDGEFERTLARLRKLPLEAALEEPLAAVLRTWPAYRQALLSTAATAQDRLKLFRLSEAVLNVADHLTSVAAQCAGTPDARYVNVAGRNRMLSQRIGKLFLFRELVDTQEEIDDQISASIVEFDANLDELRQGSRRLPELIAQLDEVAQQWERFSAALAPDPSRMNRNRHARLLLAEGDRLLRYVDTAVKLYERLTK
;
A
#
# COMPACT_ATOMS: atom_id res chain seq x y z
N MET A 1 -28.15 15.28 -24.13
CA MET A 1 -28.44 13.84 -24.08
C MET A 1 -27.90 13.27 -22.78
N GLU A 2 -28.68 12.47 -22.07
CA GLU A 2 -28.20 11.73 -20.89
C GLU A 2 -27.92 10.26 -21.25
N LEU A 3 -26.79 9.75 -20.79
CA LEU A 3 -26.41 8.34 -20.93
C LEU A 3 -26.32 7.70 -19.54
N SER A 4 -26.97 6.55 -19.36
CA SER A 4 -26.81 5.70 -18.17
C SER A 4 -25.45 5.01 -18.18
N SER A 5 -24.97 4.55 -17.03
CA SER A 5 -23.69 3.82 -16.93
C SER A 5 -23.71 2.57 -17.81
N HIS A 6 -22.59 2.27 -18.47
CA HIS A 6 -22.40 1.14 -19.39
C HIS A 6 -23.22 1.18 -20.69
N ALA A 7 -23.83 2.33 -21.01
CA ALA A 7 -24.46 2.53 -22.30
C ALA A 7 -23.41 2.89 -23.37
N SER A 8 -23.59 2.33 -24.57
CA SER A 8 -22.74 2.59 -25.74
C SER A 8 -23.12 3.92 -26.38
N LEU A 9 -22.11 4.76 -26.64
CA LEU A 9 -22.28 6.05 -27.33
C LEU A 9 -22.16 5.88 -28.85
N TYR A 10 -21.16 5.14 -29.30
CA TYR A 10 -20.96 4.73 -30.69
C TYR A 10 -20.10 3.46 -30.74
N ARG A 11 -20.16 2.74 -31.86
CA ARG A 11 -19.40 1.50 -32.08
C ARG A 11 -18.40 1.63 -33.23
N SER A 12 -17.31 0.88 -33.12
CA SER A 12 -16.36 0.72 -34.22
C SER A 12 -17.10 0.24 -35.49
N GLY A 13 -16.83 0.92 -36.60
CA GLY A 13 -17.49 0.69 -37.89
C GLY A 13 -18.73 1.55 -38.15
N GLU A 14 -19.26 2.26 -37.15
CA GLU A 14 -20.39 3.19 -37.38
C GLU A 14 -19.92 4.49 -38.06
N PRO A 15 -20.74 5.11 -38.92
CA PRO A 15 -20.41 6.37 -39.57
C PRO A 15 -20.33 7.52 -38.56
N VAL A 16 -19.35 8.39 -38.72
CA VAL A 16 -19.20 9.59 -37.89
C VAL A 16 -20.23 10.64 -38.32
N ARG A 17 -21.30 10.79 -37.52
CA ARG A 17 -22.37 11.76 -37.76
C ARG A 17 -22.29 13.00 -36.88
N ASP A 18 -21.86 12.79 -35.63
CA ASP A 18 -21.88 13.82 -34.60
C ASP A 18 -20.50 13.97 -33.95
N ALA A 19 -20.13 15.21 -33.66
CA ALA A 19 -19.09 15.52 -32.69
C ALA A 19 -19.70 15.51 -31.29
N TRP A 20 -19.15 14.69 -30.40
CA TRP A 20 -19.67 14.51 -29.06
C TRP A 20 -18.91 15.36 -28.05
N LEU A 21 -19.59 16.26 -27.37
CA LEU A 21 -19.06 17.01 -26.22
C LEU A 21 -19.54 16.33 -24.95
N LEU A 22 -18.61 15.79 -24.15
CA LEU A 22 -18.92 15.40 -22.78
C LEU A 22 -19.05 16.67 -21.96
N CYS A 23 -20.12 16.83 -21.19
CA CYS A 23 -20.29 17.94 -20.25
C CYS A 23 -20.05 17.49 -18.81
N SER A 24 -20.47 16.28 -18.47
CA SER A 24 -20.31 15.69 -17.14
C SER A 24 -20.35 14.17 -17.23
N GLY A 25 -19.65 13.49 -16.32
CA GLY A 25 -19.51 12.03 -16.28
C GLY A 25 -18.18 11.52 -16.84
N SER A 26 -18.14 10.25 -17.21
CA SER A 26 -16.94 9.56 -17.68
C SER A 26 -17.26 8.56 -18.78
N VAL A 27 -16.46 8.57 -19.84
CA VAL A 27 -16.58 7.64 -20.96
C VAL A 27 -15.24 6.96 -21.24
N VAL A 28 -15.30 5.73 -21.74
CA VAL A 28 -14.14 4.93 -22.10
C VAL A 28 -14.20 4.65 -23.58
N ARG A 29 -13.14 5.02 -24.29
CA ARG A 29 -12.92 4.64 -25.69
C ARG A 29 -12.04 3.40 -25.73
N PHE A 30 -12.45 2.39 -26.48
CA PHE A 30 -11.73 1.11 -26.56
C PHE A 30 -11.76 0.54 -27.97
N GLN A 31 -10.75 -0.24 -28.30
CA GLN A 31 -10.71 -1.05 -29.50
C GLN A 31 -11.19 -2.47 -29.16
N PRO A 32 -12.21 -3.00 -29.86
CA PRO A 32 -12.55 -4.42 -29.75
C PRO A 32 -11.43 -5.27 -30.35
N LEU A 33 -11.06 -6.35 -29.66
CA LEU A 33 -10.08 -7.34 -30.13
C LEU A 33 -10.80 -8.55 -30.73
N GLU A 34 -10.12 -9.28 -31.62
CA GLU A 34 -10.68 -10.46 -32.32
C GLU A 34 -11.06 -11.61 -31.37
N ASP A 35 -10.43 -11.68 -30.19
CA ASP A 35 -10.68 -12.66 -29.13
C ASP A 35 -11.88 -12.30 -28.22
N GLY A 36 -12.64 -11.25 -28.55
CA GLY A 36 -13.72 -10.72 -27.72
C GLY A 36 -13.23 -9.84 -26.56
N GLY A 37 -11.91 -9.62 -26.45
CA GLY A 37 -11.31 -8.68 -25.52
C GLY A 37 -11.55 -7.22 -25.91
N ARG A 38 -11.24 -6.30 -24.98
CA ARG A 38 -11.29 -4.85 -25.22
C ARG A 38 -9.98 -4.22 -24.79
N ARG A 39 -9.37 -3.47 -25.69
CA ARG A 39 -8.19 -2.64 -25.39
C ARG A 39 -8.63 -1.20 -25.19
N ALA A 40 -8.58 -0.71 -23.95
CA ALA A 40 -8.86 0.70 -23.69
C ALA A 40 -7.84 1.59 -24.43
N ILE A 41 -8.34 2.59 -25.13
CA ILE A 41 -7.54 3.60 -25.83
C ILE A 41 -7.41 4.83 -24.93
N GLU A 42 -8.52 5.27 -24.35
CA GLU A 42 -8.58 6.51 -23.58
C GLU A 42 -9.77 6.49 -22.61
N VAL A 43 -9.59 7.04 -21.41
CA VAL A 43 -10.68 7.34 -20.48
C VAL A 43 -10.82 8.85 -20.40
N VAL A 44 -12.00 9.35 -20.70
CA VAL A 44 -12.30 10.78 -20.72
C VAL A 44 -13.17 11.12 -19.51
N GLN A 45 -12.72 12.10 -18.72
CA GLN A 45 -13.43 12.63 -17.57
C GLN A 45 -13.53 14.16 -17.68
N GLY A 46 -14.72 14.71 -17.45
CA GLY A 46 -14.95 16.16 -17.47
C GLY A 46 -15.23 16.76 -18.86
N PRO A 47 -15.46 18.08 -18.93
CA PRO A 47 -16.00 18.71 -20.13
C PRO A 47 -14.98 18.78 -21.28
N GLN A 48 -15.15 17.97 -22.32
CA GLN A 48 -14.29 18.03 -23.51
C GLN A 48 -14.89 17.33 -24.73
N LEU A 49 -14.43 17.72 -25.93
CA LEU A 49 -14.84 17.07 -27.17
C LEU A 49 -14.16 15.70 -27.30
N LEU A 50 -14.97 14.68 -27.53
CA LEU A 50 -14.54 13.29 -27.65
C LEU A 50 -13.96 13.05 -29.05
N ASN A 51 -12.88 12.27 -29.10
CA ASN A 51 -12.37 11.68 -30.33
C ASN A 51 -12.11 12.67 -31.49
N LEU A 52 -11.59 13.87 -31.18
CA LEU A 52 -11.29 14.91 -32.17
C LEU A 52 -10.56 14.37 -33.42
N GLY A 53 -9.61 13.45 -33.23
CA GLY A 53 -8.89 12.80 -34.31
C GLY A 53 -9.81 12.10 -35.30
N GLU A 54 -10.56 11.07 -34.88
CA GLU A 54 -11.44 10.33 -35.80
C GLU A 54 -12.64 11.18 -36.25
N THR A 55 -13.17 12.06 -35.39
CA THR A 55 -14.31 12.92 -35.73
C THR A 55 -14.04 13.83 -36.93
N PHE A 56 -12.82 14.36 -37.06
CA PHE A 56 -12.46 15.25 -38.17
C PHE A 56 -11.68 14.54 -39.29
N SER A 57 -10.99 13.43 -39.02
CA SER A 57 -10.16 12.73 -40.02
C SER A 57 -10.79 11.50 -40.67
N ALA A 58 -11.82 10.90 -40.06
CA ALA A 58 -12.40 9.64 -40.52
C ALA A 58 -13.88 9.77 -40.91
N THR A 59 -14.35 8.86 -41.76
CA THR A 59 -15.77 8.72 -42.11
C THR A 59 -16.50 7.72 -41.22
N HIS A 60 -15.76 6.79 -40.60
CA HIS A 60 -16.27 5.77 -39.68
C HIS A 60 -15.38 5.68 -38.44
N TYR A 61 -15.99 5.40 -37.29
CA TYR A 61 -15.28 5.19 -36.04
C TYR A 61 -14.38 3.96 -36.12
N ARG A 62 -13.12 4.08 -35.69
CA ARG A 62 -12.19 2.93 -35.57
C ARG A 62 -12.20 2.32 -34.19
N SER A 63 -12.88 2.97 -33.26
CA SER A 63 -12.97 2.59 -31.86
C SER A 63 -14.42 2.72 -31.37
N SER A 64 -14.74 1.96 -30.33
CA SER A 64 -16.04 2.02 -29.67
C SER A 64 -15.95 2.91 -28.43
N CYS A 65 -17.07 3.54 -28.06
CA CYS A 65 -17.16 4.35 -26.85
C CYS A 65 -18.36 3.92 -26.00
N GLU A 66 -18.11 3.76 -24.69
CA GLU A 66 -19.10 3.39 -23.69
C GLU A 66 -18.96 4.31 -22.48
N SER A 67 -20.07 4.62 -21.82
CA SER A 67 -20.07 5.36 -20.56
C SER A 67 -19.60 4.48 -19.40
N SER A 68 -18.71 5.00 -18.56
CA SER A 68 -18.28 4.35 -17.31
C SER A 68 -19.05 4.85 -16.08
N SER A 69 -19.81 5.93 -16.23
CA SER A 69 -20.71 6.50 -15.22
C SER A 69 -21.93 7.12 -15.91
N ARG A 70 -22.90 7.64 -15.15
CA ARG A 70 -23.93 8.52 -15.74
C ARG A 70 -23.25 9.71 -16.40
N CYS A 71 -23.63 10.02 -17.64
CA CYS A 71 -23.02 11.06 -18.46
C CYS A 71 -24.06 12.03 -19.03
N ILE A 72 -23.65 13.30 -19.17
CA ILE A 72 -24.38 14.33 -19.91
C ILE A 72 -23.53 14.70 -21.12
N LEU A 73 -24.07 14.53 -22.33
CA LEU A 73 -23.38 14.81 -23.59
C LEU A 73 -24.20 15.73 -24.50
N VAL A 74 -23.51 16.50 -25.32
CA VAL A 74 -24.08 17.24 -26.45
C VAL A 74 -23.61 16.59 -27.75
N ALA A 75 -24.57 16.31 -28.64
CA ALA A 75 -24.31 15.88 -30.01
C ALA A 75 -24.29 17.12 -30.90
N ILE A 76 -23.23 17.30 -31.68
CA ILE A 76 -23.13 18.41 -32.65
C ILE A 76 -23.05 17.80 -34.04
N ASP A 77 -24.05 18.06 -34.88
CA ASP A 77 -24.13 17.50 -36.23
C ASP A 77 -22.93 17.97 -37.08
N MET A 78 -22.17 17.02 -37.61
CA MET A 78 -20.97 17.30 -38.40
C MET A 78 -21.27 18.03 -39.72
N ARG A 79 -22.50 17.90 -40.25
CA ARG A 79 -22.94 18.62 -41.46
C ARG A 79 -23.13 20.11 -41.21
N VAL A 80 -23.40 20.50 -39.96
CA VAL A 80 -23.50 21.89 -39.54
C VAL A 80 -22.13 22.41 -39.09
N LEU A 81 -21.41 21.60 -38.30
CA LEU A 81 -20.13 22.00 -37.73
C LEU A 81 -19.05 22.24 -38.80
N ARG A 82 -18.95 21.40 -39.84
CA ARG A 82 -17.91 21.55 -40.88
C ARG A 82 -18.01 22.88 -41.66
N PRO A 83 -19.19 23.28 -42.18
CA PRO A 83 -19.35 24.61 -42.78
C PRO A 83 -19.03 25.75 -41.82
N MET A 84 -19.48 25.66 -40.55
CA MET A 84 -19.22 26.70 -39.54
C MET A 84 -17.73 26.88 -39.26
N ILE A 85 -16.95 25.79 -39.17
CA ILE A 85 -15.49 25.86 -39.02
C ILE A 85 -14.86 26.64 -40.16
N SER A 86 -15.35 26.45 -41.39
CA SER A 86 -14.81 27.12 -42.58
C SER A 86 -15.20 28.60 -42.65
N ALA A 87 -16.36 28.97 -42.10
CA ALA A 87 -16.89 30.32 -42.12
C ALA A 87 -16.37 31.19 -40.96
N GLU A 88 -16.06 30.59 -39.80
CA GLU A 88 -15.71 31.30 -38.57
C GLU A 88 -14.25 31.05 -38.15
N PRO A 89 -13.32 31.98 -38.41
CA PRO A 89 -11.89 31.81 -38.08
C PRO A 89 -11.62 31.54 -36.60
N ALA A 90 -12.43 32.14 -35.70
CA ALA A 90 -12.28 31.94 -34.25
C ALA A 90 -12.57 30.49 -33.85
N LEU A 91 -13.62 29.87 -34.40
CA LEU A 91 -13.96 28.47 -34.15
C LEU A 91 -12.89 27.53 -34.70
N SER A 92 -12.39 27.82 -35.92
CA SER A 92 -11.25 27.11 -36.51
C SER A 92 -10.03 27.13 -35.59
N ALA A 93 -9.65 28.31 -35.08
CA ALA A 93 -8.53 28.46 -34.16
C ALA A 93 -8.74 27.65 -32.86
N SER A 94 -9.93 27.68 -32.26
CA SER A 94 -10.23 26.91 -31.04
C SER A 94 -10.14 25.40 -31.26
N ILE A 95 -10.55 24.88 -32.42
CA ILE A 95 -10.44 23.44 -32.74
C ILE A 95 -8.99 23.06 -32.99
N ILE A 96 -8.23 23.89 -33.72
CA ILE A 96 -6.80 23.67 -33.94
C ILE A 96 -6.06 23.67 -32.60
N GLU A 97 -6.37 24.60 -31.71
CA GLU A 97 -5.77 24.66 -30.37
C GLU A 97 -6.15 23.44 -29.52
N ALA A 98 -7.41 22.97 -29.59
CA ALA A 98 -7.84 21.75 -28.91
C ALA A 98 -7.13 20.49 -29.45
N LEU A 99 -6.96 20.39 -30.77
CA LEU A 99 -6.18 19.33 -31.42
C LEU A 99 -4.69 19.41 -31.05
N ALA A 100 -4.09 20.61 -31.05
CA ALA A 100 -2.70 20.83 -30.71
C ALA A 100 -2.41 20.53 -29.23
N ARG A 101 -3.30 20.94 -28.31
CA ARG A 101 -3.23 20.55 -26.90
C ARG A 101 -3.30 19.05 -26.73
N ARG A 102 -4.21 18.37 -27.44
CA ARG A 102 -4.36 16.91 -27.34
C ARG A 102 -3.20 16.16 -27.99
N LEU A 103 -2.67 16.65 -29.11
CA LEU A 103 -1.47 16.10 -29.73
C LEU A 103 -0.27 16.28 -28.80
N SER A 104 -0.09 17.47 -28.23
CA SER A 104 0.98 17.75 -27.26
C SER A 104 0.82 16.89 -26.00
N ALA A 105 -0.39 16.71 -25.47
CA ALA A 105 -0.66 15.81 -24.35
C ALA A 105 -0.36 14.35 -24.72
N THR A 106 -0.78 13.89 -25.89
CA THR A 106 -0.49 12.53 -26.39
C THR A 106 1.00 12.33 -26.63
N GLU A 107 1.70 13.34 -27.16
CA GLU A 107 3.15 13.32 -27.38
C GLU A 107 3.92 13.44 -26.07
N THR A 108 3.43 14.17 -25.08
CA THR A 108 4.00 14.26 -23.73
C THR A 108 3.78 12.96 -22.98
N ASP A 109 2.59 12.35 -23.11
CA ASP A 109 2.31 10.99 -22.66
C ASP A 109 3.22 9.98 -23.37
N SER A 110 3.39 10.10 -24.68
CA SER A 110 4.24 9.18 -25.46
C SER A 110 5.73 9.38 -25.18
N ARG A 111 6.19 10.62 -24.97
CA ARG A 111 7.58 10.97 -24.64
C ARG A 111 7.92 10.71 -23.17
N GLY A 112 6.94 10.78 -22.26
CA GLY A 112 7.09 10.41 -20.85
C GLY A 112 7.04 8.90 -20.58
N HIS A 113 6.29 8.12 -21.36
CA HIS A 113 5.95 6.74 -20.98
C HIS A 113 6.65 5.61 -21.75
N HIS A 114 7.40 5.89 -22.82
CA HIS A 114 7.92 4.84 -23.70
C HIS A 114 9.44 4.59 -23.74
N ARG A 115 10.27 5.20 -22.88
CA ARG A 115 11.71 4.82 -22.87
C ARG A 115 12.31 4.29 -21.57
N SER A 116 11.70 4.43 -20.38
CA SER A 116 12.40 3.98 -19.15
C SER A 116 11.55 3.61 -17.93
N THR A 117 10.23 3.80 -17.90
CA THR A 117 9.42 3.70 -16.68
C THR A 117 8.77 2.32 -16.50
N THR A 118 9.02 1.68 -15.36
CA THR A 118 8.40 0.38 -15.02
C THR A 118 6.93 0.55 -14.61
N GLY A 119 6.16 -0.53 -14.57
CA GLY A 119 4.76 -0.49 -14.10
C GLY A 119 4.61 0.04 -12.68
N ALA A 120 5.63 -0.11 -11.82
CA ALA A 120 5.64 0.47 -10.48
C ALA A 120 5.71 2.01 -10.52
N GLN A 121 6.56 2.58 -11.38
CA GLN A 121 6.66 4.03 -11.57
C GLN A 121 5.31 4.62 -12.03
N ARG A 122 4.68 3.99 -13.03
CA ARG A 122 3.40 4.49 -13.58
C ARG A 122 2.29 4.53 -12.52
N ILE A 123 2.23 3.52 -11.65
CA ILE A 123 1.27 3.51 -10.54
C ILE A 123 1.60 4.61 -9.54
N LEU A 124 2.87 4.80 -9.21
CA LEU A 124 3.30 5.84 -8.28
C LEU A 124 2.98 7.24 -8.82
N ASP A 125 3.30 7.52 -10.08
CA ASP A 125 3.04 8.81 -10.71
C ASP A 125 1.54 9.12 -10.74
N TYR A 126 0.71 8.13 -11.12
CA TYR A 126 -0.74 8.25 -11.07
C TYR A 126 -1.25 8.57 -9.65
N LEU A 127 -0.71 7.90 -8.63
CA LEU A 127 -1.12 8.15 -7.25
C LEU A 127 -0.66 9.52 -6.75
N LEU A 128 0.54 9.97 -7.13
CA LEU A 128 1.06 11.30 -6.77
C LEU A 128 0.25 12.42 -7.43
N GLU A 129 -0.14 12.25 -8.70
CA GLU A 129 -1.00 13.19 -9.40
C GLU A 129 -2.36 13.33 -8.70
N GLN A 130 -2.95 12.22 -8.25
CA GLN A 130 -4.21 12.24 -7.49
C GLN A 130 -4.06 12.80 -6.07
N ALA A 131 -2.89 12.62 -5.45
CA ALA A 131 -2.59 13.12 -4.10
C ALA A 131 -2.25 14.61 -4.04
N GLY A 132 -1.74 15.18 -5.14
CA GLY A 132 -1.03 16.46 -5.14
C GLY A 132 0.43 16.32 -4.68
N GLU A 133 1.27 17.32 -5.00
CA GLU A 133 2.69 17.31 -4.64
C GLU A 133 2.88 17.27 -3.11
N PRO A 134 3.66 16.32 -2.58
CA PRO A 134 3.92 16.23 -1.15
C PRO A 134 4.76 17.42 -0.69
N GLY A 135 4.21 18.24 0.21
CA GLY A 135 4.87 19.44 0.73
C GLY A 135 5.87 19.19 1.87
N ARG A 136 6.10 17.94 2.30
CA ARG A 136 6.95 17.58 3.44
C ARG A 136 7.88 16.41 3.10
N LEU A 137 9.04 16.34 3.78
CA LEU A 137 10.05 15.28 3.62
C LEU A 137 9.60 13.92 4.18
N ALA A 138 8.75 13.93 5.21
CA ALA A 138 8.13 12.76 5.80
C ALA A 138 6.64 13.03 6.05
N GLY A 139 5.88 11.96 6.27
CA GLY A 139 4.43 12.01 6.29
C GLY A 139 3.83 10.99 5.32
N GLU A 140 2.50 11.03 5.20
CA GLU A 140 1.79 10.28 4.18
C GLU A 140 0.77 11.13 3.43
N SER A 141 0.64 10.90 2.12
CA SER A 141 -0.52 11.35 1.35
C SER A 141 -1.47 10.19 1.15
N THR A 142 -2.75 10.39 1.42
CA THR A 142 -3.77 9.34 1.27
C THR A 142 -4.62 9.57 0.04
N VAL A 143 -4.64 8.60 -0.86
CA VAL A 143 -5.52 8.58 -2.04
C VAL A 143 -6.59 7.50 -1.84
N THR A 144 -7.86 7.88 -1.87
CA THR A 144 -8.97 6.93 -1.83
C THR A 144 -9.43 6.61 -3.25
N LEU A 145 -9.19 5.37 -3.68
CA LEU A 145 -9.61 4.92 -5.00
C LEU A 145 -11.01 4.29 -4.94
N ASN A 146 -11.97 4.97 -5.55
CA ASN A 146 -13.36 4.48 -5.67
C ASN A 146 -13.55 3.51 -6.84
N ALA A 147 -12.57 3.42 -7.74
CA ALA A 147 -12.58 2.52 -8.89
C ALA A 147 -12.00 1.13 -8.56
N THR A 148 -12.38 0.11 -9.33
CA THR A 148 -11.82 -1.24 -9.15
C THR A 148 -10.37 -1.30 -9.63
N LYS A 149 -9.58 -2.24 -9.08
CA LYS A 149 -8.17 -2.46 -9.51
C LYS A 149 -8.06 -2.70 -11.02
N LYS A 150 -9.07 -3.30 -11.65
CA LYS A 150 -9.11 -3.53 -13.10
C LYS A 150 -9.22 -2.23 -13.89
N VAL A 151 -10.04 -1.29 -13.41
CA VAL A 151 -10.21 0.03 -14.04
C VAL A 151 -8.93 0.84 -13.89
N ILE A 152 -8.34 0.88 -12.69
CA ILE A 152 -7.09 1.62 -12.45
C ILE A 152 -5.93 1.01 -13.25
N ALA A 153 -5.83 -0.33 -13.31
CA ALA A 153 -4.84 -1.00 -14.15
C ALA A 153 -4.94 -0.51 -15.60
N SER A 154 -6.16 -0.44 -16.14
CA SER A 154 -6.39 0.08 -17.49
C SER A 154 -6.02 1.57 -17.64
N GLN A 155 -6.31 2.40 -16.64
CA GLN A 155 -5.95 3.84 -16.63
C GLN A 155 -4.43 4.05 -16.66
N VAL A 156 -3.69 3.20 -15.94
CA VAL A 156 -2.21 3.26 -15.86
C VAL A 156 -1.53 2.46 -17.00
N GLY A 157 -2.32 1.93 -17.95
CA GLY A 157 -1.82 1.17 -19.10
C GLY A 157 -1.18 -0.17 -18.73
N LEU A 158 -1.72 -0.86 -17.72
CA LEU A 158 -1.28 -2.16 -17.21
C LEU A 158 -2.41 -3.19 -17.25
N THR A 159 -2.06 -4.49 -17.38
CA THR A 159 -3.02 -5.56 -17.11
C THR A 159 -3.31 -5.65 -15.60
N PRO A 160 -4.46 -6.20 -15.15
CA PRO A 160 -4.75 -6.36 -13.72
C PRO A 160 -3.68 -7.14 -12.94
N GLU A 161 -3.05 -8.13 -13.58
CA GLU A 161 -1.96 -8.93 -13.02
C GLU A 161 -0.68 -8.10 -12.94
N ALA A 162 -0.35 -7.34 -13.99
CA ALA A 162 0.80 -6.45 -14.02
C ALA A 162 0.67 -5.31 -13.01
N PHE A 163 -0.53 -4.77 -12.84
CA PHE A 163 -0.87 -3.80 -11.81
C PHE A 163 -0.66 -4.40 -10.41
N SER A 164 -1.20 -5.59 -10.15
CA SER A 164 -1.05 -6.25 -8.85
C SER A 164 0.41 -6.57 -8.52
N ARG A 165 1.22 -6.98 -9.51
CA ARG A 165 2.66 -7.20 -9.33
C ARG A 165 3.42 -5.89 -9.05
N SER A 166 3.15 -4.85 -9.82
CA SER A 166 3.79 -3.54 -9.67
C SER A 166 3.39 -2.87 -8.35
N LEU A 167 2.14 -3.03 -7.94
CA LEU A 167 1.64 -2.56 -6.65
C LEU A 167 2.36 -3.28 -5.49
N ARG A 168 2.54 -4.60 -5.58
CA ARG A 168 3.35 -5.34 -4.58
C ARG A 168 4.78 -4.83 -4.53
N GLN A 169 5.38 -4.50 -5.66
CA GLN A 169 6.73 -3.93 -5.68
C GLN A 169 6.81 -2.60 -4.91
N LEU A 170 5.84 -1.70 -5.08
CA LEU A 170 5.77 -0.44 -4.32
C LEU A 170 5.62 -0.69 -2.81
N ILE A 171 4.78 -1.66 -2.43
CA ILE A 171 4.57 -2.07 -1.03
C ILE A 171 5.83 -2.71 -0.45
N ASP A 172 6.48 -3.62 -1.17
CA ASP A 172 7.69 -4.31 -0.72
C ASP A 172 8.86 -3.35 -0.51
N GLN A 173 8.90 -2.26 -1.29
CA GLN A 173 9.85 -1.17 -1.12
C GLN A 173 9.46 -0.18 -0.01
N GLY A 174 8.24 -0.23 0.53
CA GLY A 174 7.77 0.66 1.60
C GLY A 174 7.32 2.05 1.10
N VAL A 175 7.21 2.26 -0.21
CA VAL A 175 6.72 3.53 -0.79
C VAL A 175 5.22 3.70 -0.59
N LEU A 176 4.51 2.57 -0.51
CA LEU A 176 3.07 2.55 -0.46
C LEU A 176 2.57 1.58 0.60
N VAL A 177 1.65 2.05 1.45
CA VAL A 177 0.86 1.20 2.33
C VAL A 177 -0.59 1.22 1.86
N VAL A 178 -1.21 0.05 1.71
CA VAL A 178 -2.58 -0.07 1.20
C VAL A 178 -3.50 -0.59 2.30
N ASP A 179 -4.50 0.21 2.69
CA ASP A 179 -5.59 -0.20 3.57
C ASP A 179 -6.93 -0.14 2.80
N LYS A 180 -7.43 -1.32 2.41
CA LYS A 180 -8.66 -1.47 1.61
C LYS A 180 -8.63 -0.66 0.30
N ARG A 181 -9.26 0.52 0.31
CA ARG A 181 -9.38 1.46 -0.83
C ARG A 181 -8.48 2.69 -0.66
N ASN A 182 -7.77 2.80 0.46
CA ASN A 182 -6.88 3.90 0.79
C ASN A 182 -5.44 3.49 0.46
N PHE A 183 -4.78 4.35 -0.30
CA PHE A 183 -3.41 4.20 -0.77
C PHE A 183 -2.60 5.30 -0.09
N HIS A 184 -1.76 4.91 0.86
CA HIS A 184 -0.96 5.83 1.67
C HIS A 184 0.46 5.88 1.09
N ILE A 185 0.78 6.97 0.41
CA ILE A 185 2.10 7.24 -0.18
C ILE A 185 3.00 7.77 0.94
N GLN A 186 4.10 7.06 1.21
CA GLN A 186 5.02 7.39 2.31
C GLN A 186 6.13 8.31 1.79
N HIS A 187 6.15 9.57 2.24
CA HIS A 187 7.00 10.62 1.64
C HIS A 187 8.48 10.34 1.83
N ALA A 188 8.90 9.95 3.03
CA ALA A 188 10.30 9.63 3.31
C ALA A 188 10.82 8.45 2.46
N ALA A 189 9.93 7.53 2.09
CA ALA A 189 10.26 6.39 1.26
C ALA A 189 10.34 6.72 -0.23
N LEU A 190 10.00 7.94 -0.68
CA LEU A 190 10.14 8.40 -2.07
C LEU A 190 11.57 8.79 -2.44
N LEU A 191 12.47 8.95 -1.47
CA LEU A 191 13.88 9.29 -1.72
C LEU A 191 14.74 8.02 -1.78
N ASP A 192 15.76 8.01 -2.65
CA ASP A 192 16.70 6.89 -2.73
C ASP A 192 17.75 6.96 -1.61
N THR A 193 17.33 6.51 -0.42
CA THR A 193 18.16 6.51 0.79
C THR A 193 19.37 5.56 0.72
N GLY A 194 19.47 4.71 -0.31
CA GLY A 194 20.55 3.73 -0.43
C GLY A 194 21.86 4.28 -1.01
N LEU A 195 21.87 5.50 -1.56
CA LEU A 195 23.05 6.11 -2.20
C LEU A 195 23.60 7.34 -1.46
N GLY A 196 22.98 7.74 -0.34
CA GLY A 196 23.40 8.93 0.42
C GLY A 196 23.22 10.26 -0.33
N ASP A 197 22.46 10.26 -1.44
CA ASP A 197 22.19 11.45 -2.24
C ASP A 197 20.74 11.89 -2.08
N ALA A 198 20.51 12.87 -1.20
CA ALA A 198 19.20 13.39 -0.82
C ALA A 198 18.45 14.10 -1.96
N GLY A 199 19.05 14.22 -3.15
CA GLY A 199 18.48 14.89 -4.31
C GLY A 199 17.67 14.01 -5.28
N HIS A 200 17.72 12.68 -5.14
CA HIS A 200 17.12 11.78 -6.14
C HIS A 200 15.84 11.10 -5.64
N ARG A 201 14.70 11.44 -6.28
CA ARG A 201 13.46 10.65 -6.20
C ARG A 201 13.76 9.21 -6.63
N LEU A 202 13.25 8.23 -5.89
CA LEU A 202 13.33 6.82 -6.21
C LEU A 202 12.83 6.59 -7.62
N SER A 203 13.78 6.38 -8.52
CA SER A 203 13.46 6.00 -9.89
C SER A 203 13.24 4.51 -9.90
N PHE A 204 12.00 4.10 -10.16
CA PHE A 204 11.71 2.72 -10.54
C PHE A 204 12.11 2.45 -11.99
N ALA A 205 13.08 3.18 -12.55
CA ALA A 205 13.69 2.82 -13.83
C ALA A 205 14.27 1.41 -13.73
N ARG A 206 14.33 0.73 -14.88
CA ARG A 206 14.77 -0.66 -15.00
C ARG A 206 16.18 -0.82 -14.42
N LYS A 207 16.29 -1.18 -13.14
CA LYS A 207 17.56 -1.53 -12.49
C LYS A 207 18.22 -2.62 -13.34
N THR A 208 19.45 -2.38 -13.78
CA THR A 208 20.24 -3.35 -14.54
C THR A 208 20.13 -4.70 -13.85
N ARG A 209 19.72 -5.70 -14.64
CA ARG A 209 19.48 -7.09 -14.23
C ARG A 209 20.52 -7.50 -13.17
N ARG A 210 20.06 -7.83 -11.94
CA ARG A 210 20.91 -8.46 -10.93
C ARG A 210 21.67 -9.58 -11.63
N THR A 211 22.99 -9.47 -11.66
CA THR A 211 23.86 -10.44 -12.34
C THR A 211 23.66 -11.81 -11.70
N ALA A 212 23.93 -12.89 -12.44
CA ALA A 212 23.79 -14.25 -11.91
C ALA A 212 24.63 -14.49 -10.63
N THR A 213 25.63 -13.65 -10.38
CA THR A 213 26.44 -13.57 -9.15
C THR A 213 25.65 -13.11 -7.93
N ASP A 214 24.68 -12.22 -8.11
CA ASP A 214 23.83 -11.63 -7.07
C ASP A 214 22.73 -12.58 -6.58
N MET A 215 22.46 -13.65 -7.34
CA MET A 215 21.57 -14.76 -6.97
C MET A 215 22.32 -15.91 -6.26
N ARG A 216 23.67 -15.87 -6.24
CA ARG A 216 24.50 -16.82 -5.48
C ARG A 216 24.71 -16.41 -4.03
N ASN A 217 24.63 -15.11 -3.74
CA ASN A 217 24.62 -14.60 -2.37
C ASN A 217 23.18 -14.57 -1.85
N GLY A 218 22.97 -14.98 -0.59
CA GLY A 218 21.64 -15.05 0.04
C GLY A 218 20.90 -13.71 0.11
N LEU A 219 19.83 -13.65 0.92
CA LEU A 219 19.16 -12.38 1.21
C LEU A 219 20.16 -11.41 1.88
N PRO A 220 20.14 -10.10 1.53
CA PRO A 220 20.95 -9.11 2.23
C PRO A 220 20.59 -9.10 3.73
N PRO A 221 21.54 -8.79 4.63
CA PRO A 221 21.37 -9.01 6.07
C PRO A 221 20.11 -8.34 6.65
N GLY A 222 19.83 -7.07 6.33
CA GLY A 222 18.63 -6.42 6.83
C GLY A 222 17.34 -6.97 6.25
N ALA A 223 17.35 -7.50 5.03
CA ALA A 223 16.18 -8.18 4.47
C ALA A 223 15.91 -9.52 5.17
N LEU A 224 16.97 -10.25 5.57
CA LEU A 224 16.84 -11.46 6.40
C LEU A 224 16.30 -11.11 7.80
N ILE A 225 16.85 -10.09 8.46
CA ILE A 225 16.39 -9.62 9.78
C ILE A 225 14.92 -9.19 9.71
N ASN A 226 14.52 -8.40 8.71
CA ASN A 226 13.13 -8.00 8.56
C ASN A 226 12.22 -9.21 8.24
N LEU A 227 12.71 -10.20 7.47
CA LEU A 227 11.97 -11.43 7.20
C LEU A 227 11.73 -12.25 8.48
N CYS A 228 12.74 -12.40 9.35
CA CYS A 228 12.59 -13.01 10.66
C CYS A 228 11.63 -12.18 11.55
N GLY A 229 11.86 -10.86 11.60
CA GLY A 229 11.08 -9.90 12.38
C GLY A 229 9.62 -9.77 11.95
N ARG A 230 9.25 -10.23 10.76
CA ARG A 230 7.85 -10.34 10.34
C ARG A 230 7.08 -11.37 11.16
N LEU A 231 7.71 -12.44 11.64
CA LEU A 231 7.02 -13.47 12.42
C LEU A 231 6.55 -12.93 13.78
N ARG A 232 7.38 -12.14 14.49
CA ARG A 232 6.98 -11.49 15.75
C ARG A 232 5.87 -10.46 15.56
N PHE A 233 5.85 -9.78 14.41
CA PHE A 233 4.78 -8.84 14.07
C PHE A 233 3.46 -9.57 13.75
N LEU A 234 3.53 -10.59 12.88
CA LEU A 234 2.36 -11.36 12.46
C LEU A 234 1.71 -12.11 13.64
N SER A 235 2.49 -12.58 14.62
CA SER A 235 1.91 -13.18 15.83
C SER A 235 1.05 -12.20 16.63
N GLN A 236 1.44 -10.92 16.72
CA GLN A 236 0.61 -9.91 17.38
C GLN A 236 -0.63 -9.58 16.55
N GLN A 237 -0.49 -9.45 15.23
CA GLN A 237 -1.62 -9.19 14.33
C GLN A 237 -2.68 -10.29 14.36
N LEU A 238 -2.25 -11.55 14.41
CA LEU A 238 -3.14 -12.71 14.55
C LEU A 238 -3.94 -12.64 15.86
N ALA A 239 -3.26 -12.34 16.98
CA ALA A 239 -3.91 -12.20 18.27
C ALA A 239 -4.91 -11.02 18.30
N ILE A 240 -4.55 -9.87 17.74
CA ILE A 240 -5.46 -8.71 17.60
C ILE A 240 -6.69 -9.09 16.77
N ALA A 241 -6.49 -9.75 15.62
CA ALA A 241 -7.59 -10.16 14.75
C ALA A 241 -8.55 -11.12 15.47
N SER A 242 -8.03 -12.09 16.23
CA SER A 242 -8.86 -12.98 17.04
C SER A 242 -9.57 -12.25 18.18
N ALA A 243 -8.89 -11.36 18.91
CA ALA A 243 -9.52 -10.56 19.96
C ALA A 243 -10.65 -9.68 19.40
N ARG A 244 -10.47 -9.08 18.22
CA ARG A 244 -11.53 -8.31 17.54
C ARG A 244 -12.78 -9.12 17.22
N LEU A 245 -12.66 -10.44 17.02
CA LEU A 245 -13.82 -11.32 16.86
C LEU A 245 -14.60 -11.45 18.16
N VAL A 246 -13.90 -11.57 19.30
CA VAL A 246 -14.51 -11.65 20.62
C VAL A 246 -15.16 -10.31 21.03
N TRP A 247 -14.49 -9.20 20.72
CA TRP A 247 -15.01 -7.84 20.95
C TRP A 247 -16.09 -7.41 19.95
N GLU A 248 -16.39 -8.22 18.93
CA GLU A 248 -17.29 -7.88 17.82
C GLU A 248 -16.94 -6.56 17.09
N ILE A 249 -15.64 -6.26 16.98
CA ILE A 249 -15.12 -5.08 16.29
C ILE A 249 -14.86 -5.40 14.82
N ALA A 250 -15.85 -5.07 13.98
CA ALA A 250 -15.83 -5.33 12.53
C ALA A 250 -15.47 -6.81 12.23
N PRO A 251 -16.31 -7.77 12.66
CA PRO A 251 -15.96 -9.19 12.68
C PRO A 251 -15.71 -9.78 11.28
N ALA A 252 -16.41 -9.29 10.24
CA ALA A 252 -16.15 -9.70 8.87
C ALA A 252 -14.73 -9.36 8.42
N ASP A 253 -14.28 -8.13 8.68
CA ASP A 253 -12.91 -7.69 8.38
C ASP A 253 -11.87 -8.45 9.20
N ALA A 254 -12.15 -8.69 10.49
CA ALA A 254 -11.26 -9.44 11.37
C ALA A 254 -11.04 -10.89 10.88
N ARG A 255 -12.08 -11.59 10.40
CA ARG A 255 -11.93 -12.93 9.78
C ARG A 255 -11.11 -12.91 8.50
N ILE A 256 -11.19 -11.84 7.71
CA ILE A 256 -10.38 -11.69 6.50
C ILE A 256 -8.91 -11.46 6.89
N ARG A 257 -8.64 -10.52 7.80
CA ARG A 257 -7.29 -10.23 8.30
C ARG A 257 -6.66 -11.46 8.96
N LEU A 258 -7.41 -12.22 9.76
CA LEU A 258 -6.92 -13.45 10.40
C LEU A 258 -6.42 -14.47 9.37
N ARG A 259 -7.22 -14.78 8.34
CA ARG A 259 -6.82 -15.70 7.26
C ARG A 259 -5.64 -15.16 6.45
N GLN A 260 -5.59 -13.86 6.21
CA GLN A 260 -4.48 -13.23 5.50
C GLN A 260 -3.18 -13.39 6.28
N PHE A 261 -3.17 -13.03 7.57
CA PHE A 261 -1.98 -13.10 8.42
C PHE A 261 -1.53 -14.54 8.68
N ASP A 262 -2.45 -15.50 8.81
CA ASP A 262 -2.12 -16.94 8.90
C ASP A 262 -1.35 -17.39 7.66
N GLY A 263 -1.89 -17.07 6.48
CA GLY A 263 -1.24 -17.38 5.21
C GLY A 263 0.07 -16.63 4.98
N GLU A 264 0.24 -15.42 5.51
CA GLU A 264 1.51 -14.68 5.50
C GLU A 264 2.56 -15.30 6.43
N PHE A 265 2.15 -15.78 7.61
CA PHE A 265 3.02 -16.44 8.57
C PHE A 265 3.58 -17.74 7.98
N GLU A 266 2.69 -18.60 7.45
CA GLU A 266 3.07 -19.87 6.80
C GLU A 266 4.00 -19.65 5.60
N ARG A 267 3.71 -18.67 4.74
CA ARG A 267 4.59 -18.34 3.61
C ARG A 267 5.95 -17.82 4.06
N THR A 268 6.01 -17.08 5.17
CA THR A 268 7.25 -16.57 5.74
C THR A 268 8.10 -17.71 6.29
N LEU A 269 7.50 -18.64 7.05
CA LEU A 269 8.18 -19.85 7.53
C LEU A 269 8.69 -20.72 6.38
N ALA A 270 7.84 -20.98 5.38
CA ALA A 270 8.22 -21.76 4.21
C ALA A 270 9.37 -21.13 3.42
N ARG A 271 9.43 -19.79 3.38
CA ARG A 271 10.55 -19.06 2.78
C ARG A 271 11.82 -19.22 3.61
N LEU A 272 11.77 -18.98 4.93
CA LEU A 272 12.93 -19.11 5.83
C LEU A 272 13.55 -20.50 5.75
N ARG A 273 12.73 -21.55 5.74
CA ARG A 273 13.19 -22.96 5.61
C ARG A 273 13.92 -23.29 4.31
N LYS A 274 13.72 -22.49 3.25
CA LYS A 274 14.34 -22.71 1.94
C LYS A 274 15.63 -21.90 1.76
N LEU A 275 15.91 -20.96 2.65
CA LEU A 275 17.10 -20.14 2.57
C LEU A 275 18.31 -20.90 3.13
N PRO A 276 19.50 -20.70 2.56
CA PRO A 276 20.74 -21.14 3.20
C PRO A 276 21.00 -20.25 4.42
N LEU A 277 20.51 -20.66 5.58
CA LEU A 277 20.68 -19.96 6.85
C LEU A 277 22.00 -20.39 7.51
N GLU A 278 22.58 -19.49 8.31
CA GLU A 278 23.70 -19.84 9.19
C GLU A 278 23.26 -20.84 10.26
N ALA A 279 24.17 -21.72 10.70
CA ALA A 279 23.90 -22.73 11.72
C ALA A 279 23.32 -22.14 13.03
N ALA A 280 23.73 -20.92 13.40
CA ALA A 280 23.20 -20.23 14.58
C ALA A 280 21.68 -19.95 14.51
N LEU A 281 21.09 -19.91 13.32
CA LEU A 281 19.66 -19.64 13.11
C LEU A 281 18.79 -20.91 13.05
N GLU A 282 19.40 -22.09 12.96
CA GLU A 282 18.66 -23.35 12.80
C GLU A 282 17.77 -23.66 14.01
N GLU A 283 18.32 -23.60 15.22
CA GLU A 283 17.55 -23.90 16.43
C GLU A 283 16.52 -22.80 16.77
N PRO A 284 16.83 -21.50 16.67
CA PRO A 284 15.81 -20.46 16.80
C PRO A 284 14.65 -20.64 15.82
N LEU A 285 14.91 -21.01 14.56
CA LEU A 285 13.86 -21.28 13.57
C LEU A 285 13.07 -22.55 13.94
N ALA A 286 13.76 -23.61 14.39
CA ALA A 286 13.11 -24.83 14.85
C ALA A 286 12.19 -24.58 16.05
N ALA A 287 12.58 -23.71 16.98
CA ALA A 287 11.73 -23.30 18.10
C ALA A 287 10.42 -22.65 17.62
N VAL A 288 10.47 -21.73 16.65
CA VAL A 288 9.26 -21.14 16.05
C VAL A 288 8.38 -22.23 15.42
N LEU A 289 8.99 -23.16 14.67
CA LEU A 289 8.26 -24.25 14.02
C LEU A 289 7.59 -25.21 15.01
N ARG A 290 8.17 -25.41 16.20
CA ARG A 290 7.57 -26.22 17.28
C ARG A 290 6.41 -25.50 17.97
N THR A 291 6.51 -24.20 18.20
CA THR A 291 5.48 -23.43 18.93
C THR A 291 4.28 -23.04 18.05
N TRP A 292 4.51 -22.79 16.76
CA TRP A 292 3.49 -22.31 15.83
C TRP A 292 2.23 -23.19 15.73
N PRO A 293 2.31 -24.54 15.59
CA PRO A 293 1.11 -25.38 15.42
C PRO A 293 0.09 -25.24 16.56
N ALA A 294 0.55 -25.18 17.81
CA ALA A 294 -0.32 -25.03 18.98
C ALA A 294 -1.02 -23.67 18.98
N TYR A 295 -0.29 -22.59 18.65
CA TYR A 295 -0.86 -21.26 18.52
C TYR A 295 -1.87 -21.16 17.38
N ARG A 296 -1.52 -21.72 16.21
CA ARG A 296 -2.41 -21.78 15.04
C ARG A 296 -3.70 -22.54 15.33
N GLN A 297 -3.62 -23.66 16.04
CA GLN A 297 -4.79 -24.40 16.48
C GLN A 297 -5.68 -23.56 17.40
N ALA A 298 -5.10 -22.83 18.35
CA ALA A 298 -5.84 -21.93 19.23
C ALA A 298 -6.52 -20.78 18.46
N LEU A 299 -5.89 -20.24 17.41
CA LEU A 299 -6.46 -19.20 16.55
C LEU A 299 -7.67 -19.69 15.75
N LEU A 300 -7.66 -20.95 15.31
CA LEU A 300 -8.73 -21.57 14.54
C LEU A 300 -9.88 -22.08 15.42
N SER A 301 -9.62 -22.29 16.72
CA SER A 301 -10.66 -22.63 17.69
C SER A 301 -11.50 -21.42 18.10
N THR A 302 -12.76 -21.67 18.45
CA THR A 302 -13.64 -20.63 18.99
C THR A 302 -13.13 -20.25 20.39
N ALA A 303 -12.65 -19.02 20.57
CA ALA A 303 -12.18 -18.51 21.86
C ALA A 303 -13.36 -18.16 22.81
N ALA A 304 -14.24 -19.13 23.03
CA ALA A 304 -15.54 -18.96 23.68
C ALA A 304 -15.40 -18.79 25.19
N THR A 305 -14.50 -19.54 25.84
CA THR A 305 -14.31 -19.49 27.29
C THR A 305 -13.15 -18.55 27.69
N ALA A 306 -13.14 -18.10 28.94
CA ALA A 306 -12.01 -17.34 29.49
C ALA A 306 -10.69 -18.13 29.43
N GLN A 307 -10.77 -19.45 29.64
CA GLN A 307 -9.62 -20.35 29.54
C GLN A 307 -9.08 -20.46 28.11
N ASP A 308 -9.96 -20.50 27.10
CA ASP A 308 -9.53 -20.50 25.69
C ASP A 308 -8.83 -19.19 25.33
N ARG A 309 -9.37 -18.05 25.79
CA ARG A 309 -8.78 -16.73 25.58
C ARG A 309 -7.43 -16.58 26.27
N LEU A 310 -7.31 -17.07 27.51
CA LEU A 310 -6.04 -17.09 28.23
C LEU A 310 -5.01 -17.99 27.53
N LYS A 311 -5.41 -19.18 27.08
CA LYS A 311 -4.54 -20.07 26.31
C LYS A 311 -4.05 -19.41 25.01
N LEU A 312 -4.96 -18.77 24.26
CA LEU A 312 -4.62 -18.03 23.05
C LEU A 312 -3.63 -16.89 23.35
N PHE A 313 -3.86 -16.13 24.42
CA PHE A 313 -2.98 -15.06 24.87
C PHE A 313 -1.57 -15.59 25.17
N ARG A 314 -1.44 -16.62 26.01
CA ARG A 314 -0.15 -17.22 26.39
C ARG A 314 0.59 -17.79 25.19
N LEU A 315 -0.12 -18.46 24.27
CA LEU A 315 0.49 -18.96 23.04
C LEU A 315 0.95 -17.83 22.11
N SER A 316 0.24 -16.70 22.07
CA SER A 316 0.69 -15.52 21.32
C SER A 316 2.00 -14.95 21.85
N GLU A 317 2.19 -14.92 23.17
CA GLU A 317 3.43 -14.49 23.82
C GLU A 317 4.55 -15.52 23.64
N ALA A 318 4.23 -16.82 23.70
CA ALA A 318 5.21 -17.87 23.44
C ALA A 318 5.78 -17.77 22.01
N VAL A 319 4.91 -17.60 21.00
CA VAL A 319 5.33 -17.41 19.60
C VAL A 319 6.08 -16.10 19.40
N LEU A 320 5.67 -15.02 20.09
CA LEU A 320 6.41 -13.76 20.09
C LEU A 320 7.85 -13.97 20.55
N ASN A 321 8.06 -14.59 21.71
CA ASN A 321 9.38 -14.75 22.31
C ASN A 321 10.33 -15.55 21.40
N VAL A 322 9.88 -16.67 20.83
CA VAL A 322 10.73 -17.48 19.93
C VAL A 322 11.01 -16.75 18.60
N ALA A 323 10.04 -16.01 18.06
CA ALA A 323 10.23 -15.23 16.83
C ALA A 323 11.15 -14.02 17.06
N ASP A 324 11.07 -13.39 18.22
CA ASP A 324 11.92 -12.29 18.63
C ASP A 324 13.37 -12.73 18.87
N HIS A 325 13.55 -13.90 19.49
CA HIS A 325 14.86 -14.54 19.62
C HIS A 325 15.49 -14.83 18.25
N LEU A 326 14.75 -15.46 17.33
CA LEU A 326 15.21 -15.70 15.95
C LEU A 326 15.64 -14.40 15.25
N THR A 327 14.88 -13.32 15.42
CA THR A 327 15.20 -12.02 14.83
C THR A 327 16.46 -11.40 15.43
N SER A 328 16.63 -11.55 16.74
CA SER A 328 17.80 -11.04 17.47
C SER A 328 19.07 -11.78 17.07
N VAL A 329 19.02 -13.11 16.95
CA VAL A 329 20.15 -13.92 16.46
C VAL A 329 20.49 -13.52 15.02
N ALA A 330 19.49 -13.32 14.15
CA ALA A 330 19.74 -12.86 12.77
C ALA A 330 20.46 -11.50 12.72
N ALA A 331 20.10 -10.58 13.63
CA ALA A 331 20.76 -9.28 13.74
C ALA A 331 22.21 -9.39 14.27
N GLN A 332 22.46 -10.31 15.20
CA GLN A 332 23.80 -10.59 15.73
C GLN A 332 24.71 -11.21 14.66
N CYS A 333 24.21 -12.20 13.90
CA CYS A 333 24.92 -12.81 12.79
C CYS A 333 25.33 -11.79 11.71
N ALA A 334 24.45 -10.83 11.42
CA ALA A 334 24.74 -9.78 10.44
C ALA A 334 25.94 -8.90 10.82
N GLY A 335 26.18 -8.66 12.11
CA GLY A 335 27.40 -8.03 12.61
C GLY A 335 27.62 -6.56 12.21
N THR A 336 26.62 -5.85 11.67
CA THR A 336 26.74 -4.44 11.25
C THR A 336 25.89 -3.50 12.11
N PRO A 337 26.32 -2.23 12.31
CA PRO A 337 25.51 -1.23 13.00
C PRO A 337 24.12 -0.99 12.36
N ASP A 338 24.04 -1.00 11.03
CA ASP A 338 22.76 -0.76 10.33
C ASP A 338 21.78 -1.93 10.49
N ALA A 339 22.29 -3.18 10.56
CA ALA A 339 21.48 -4.36 10.85
C ALA A 339 20.83 -4.29 12.24
N ARG A 340 21.53 -3.71 13.23
CA ARG A 340 20.97 -3.46 14.56
C ARG A 340 19.75 -2.53 14.47
N TYR A 341 19.82 -1.44 13.71
CA TYR A 341 18.70 -0.51 13.59
C TYR A 341 17.49 -1.12 12.86
N VAL A 342 17.69 -2.04 11.91
CA VAL A 342 16.58 -2.81 11.33
C VAL A 342 15.85 -3.63 12.41
N ASN A 343 16.59 -4.29 13.30
CA ASN A 343 15.99 -5.04 14.40
C ASN A 343 15.25 -4.13 15.38
N VAL A 344 15.86 -3.01 15.80
CA VAL A 344 15.26 -2.06 16.76
C VAL A 344 14.01 -1.40 16.18
N ALA A 345 14.04 -0.90 14.95
CA ALA A 345 12.85 -0.37 14.28
C ALA A 345 11.76 -1.44 14.13
N GLY A 346 12.15 -2.66 13.76
CA GLY A 346 11.21 -3.78 13.66
C GLY A 346 10.63 -4.21 15.02
N ARG A 347 11.32 -3.87 16.12
CA ARG A 347 10.89 -4.16 17.49
C ARG A 347 9.85 -3.15 17.92
N ASN A 348 10.04 -1.86 17.63
CA ASN A 348 9.00 -0.85 17.79
C ASN A 348 7.73 -1.18 17.02
N ARG A 349 7.86 -1.71 15.80
CA ARG A 349 6.71 -2.21 15.03
C ARG A 349 5.96 -3.30 15.80
N MET A 350 6.67 -4.25 16.40
CA MET A 350 6.07 -5.33 17.17
C MET A 350 5.44 -4.79 18.46
N LEU A 351 6.15 -3.96 19.21
CA LEU A 351 5.71 -3.39 20.49
C LEU A 351 4.41 -2.59 20.35
N SER A 352 4.27 -1.78 19.31
CA SER A 352 3.03 -1.03 19.07
C SER A 352 1.82 -1.97 18.92
N GLN A 353 2.02 -3.12 18.26
CA GLN A 353 0.97 -4.13 18.11
C GLN A 353 0.79 -4.97 19.38
N ARG A 354 1.88 -5.29 20.10
CA ARG A 354 1.81 -5.99 21.38
C ARG A 354 0.99 -5.19 22.39
N ILE A 355 1.18 -3.88 22.47
CA ILE A 355 0.40 -3.00 23.34
C ILE A 355 -1.09 -3.01 22.95
N GLY A 356 -1.40 -2.87 21.65
CA GLY A 356 -2.78 -2.96 21.17
C GLY A 356 -3.44 -4.32 21.48
N LYS A 357 -2.68 -5.41 21.36
CA LYS A 357 -3.12 -6.74 21.77
C LYS A 357 -3.36 -6.81 23.27
N LEU A 358 -2.38 -6.40 24.08
CA LEU A 358 -2.46 -6.43 25.54
C LEU A 358 -3.70 -5.68 26.03
N PHE A 359 -3.95 -4.47 25.49
CA PHE A 359 -5.16 -3.70 25.78
C PHE A 359 -6.45 -4.49 25.51
N LEU A 360 -6.55 -5.15 24.34
CA LEU A 360 -7.74 -5.95 24.02
C LEU A 360 -7.88 -7.17 24.93
N PHE A 361 -6.78 -7.82 25.29
CA PHE A 361 -6.81 -9.02 26.13
C PHE A 361 -7.02 -8.71 27.60
N ARG A 362 -6.70 -7.49 28.06
CA ARG A 362 -6.88 -7.03 29.45
C ARG A 362 -8.27 -7.32 30.01
N GLU A 363 -9.31 -7.11 29.21
CA GLU A 363 -10.71 -7.35 29.61
C GLU A 363 -11.21 -8.76 29.26
N LEU A 364 -10.41 -9.56 28.56
CA LEU A 364 -10.79 -10.90 28.09
C LEU A 364 -10.28 -12.03 28.98
N VAL A 365 -9.27 -11.76 29.81
CA VAL A 365 -8.61 -12.73 30.68
C VAL A 365 -8.46 -12.19 32.10
N ASP A 366 -8.41 -13.08 33.08
CA ASP A 366 -8.34 -12.73 34.52
C ASP A 366 -6.89 -12.50 34.99
N THR A 367 -6.12 -11.72 34.23
CA THR A 367 -4.70 -11.39 34.52
C THR A 367 -4.39 -9.91 34.24
N GLN A 368 -5.23 -9.00 34.72
CA GLN A 368 -5.16 -7.57 34.41
C GLN A 368 -3.84 -6.92 34.87
N GLU A 369 -3.41 -7.20 36.10
CA GLU A 369 -2.19 -6.63 36.68
C GLU A 369 -0.94 -7.01 35.85
N GLU A 370 -0.81 -8.30 35.50
CA GLU A 370 0.27 -8.79 34.63
C GLU A 370 0.25 -8.10 33.25
N ILE A 371 -0.94 -7.86 32.70
CA ILE A 371 -1.10 -7.19 31.40
C ILE A 371 -0.71 -5.71 31.51
N ASP A 372 -1.10 -5.03 32.59
CA ASP A 372 -0.79 -3.62 32.83
C ASP A 372 0.73 -3.40 33.01
N ASP A 373 1.42 -4.33 33.68
CA ASP A 373 2.89 -4.35 33.78
C ASP A 373 3.54 -4.56 32.41
N GLN A 374 3.01 -5.48 31.60
CA GLN A 374 3.53 -5.73 30.24
C GLN A 374 3.31 -4.55 29.29
N ILE A 375 2.19 -3.82 29.43
CA ILE A 375 1.94 -2.60 28.67
C ILE A 375 2.97 -1.55 29.06
N SER A 376 3.17 -1.34 30.37
CA SER A 376 4.13 -0.36 30.89
C SER A 376 5.55 -0.66 30.43
N ALA A 377 5.99 -1.91 30.54
CA ALA A 377 7.30 -2.35 30.04
C ALA A 377 7.44 -2.15 28.52
N SER A 378 6.38 -2.43 27.74
CA SER A 378 6.41 -2.26 26.28
C SER A 378 6.47 -0.79 25.86
N ILE A 379 5.86 0.12 26.63
CA ILE A 379 5.95 1.57 26.40
C ILE A 379 7.38 2.06 26.63
N VAL A 380 7.96 1.72 27.80
CA VAL A 380 9.34 2.10 28.16
C VAL A 380 10.33 1.57 27.12
N GLU A 381 10.16 0.33 26.66
CA GLU A 381 11.00 -0.26 25.64
C GLU A 381 10.85 0.43 24.27
N PHE A 382 9.62 0.80 23.89
CA PHE A 382 9.39 1.54 22.64
C PHE A 382 10.08 2.91 22.66
N ASP A 383 9.96 3.64 23.77
CA ASP A 383 10.59 4.96 23.97
C ASP A 383 12.11 4.85 23.86
N ALA A 384 12.72 3.91 24.60
CA ALA A 384 14.17 3.69 24.56
C ALA A 384 14.67 3.34 23.15
N ASN A 385 13.94 2.47 22.44
CA ASN A 385 14.26 2.12 21.05
C ASN A 385 14.12 3.32 20.11
N LEU A 386 13.08 4.16 20.28
CA LEU A 386 12.89 5.34 19.44
C LEU A 386 14.03 6.36 19.63
N ASP A 387 14.48 6.54 20.87
CA ASP A 387 15.63 7.39 21.18
C ASP A 387 16.93 6.83 20.58
N GLU A 388 17.15 5.51 20.66
CA GLU A 388 18.29 4.86 20.01
C GLU A 388 18.27 5.09 18.49
N LEU A 389 17.12 4.88 17.84
CA LEU A 389 16.96 5.09 16.39
C LEU A 389 17.23 6.55 16.00
N ARG A 390 16.75 7.51 16.78
CA ARG A 390 17.00 8.95 16.56
C ARG A 390 18.48 9.30 16.68
N GLN A 391 19.19 8.70 17.64
CA GLN A 391 20.64 8.89 17.79
C GLN A 391 21.42 8.27 16.62
N GLY A 392 20.99 7.11 16.12
CA GLY A 392 21.60 6.43 14.96
C GLY A 392 21.38 7.11 13.60
N SER A 393 20.32 7.92 13.47
CA SER A 393 19.85 8.45 12.17
C SER A 393 20.41 9.80 11.77
N ARG A 394 21.33 10.38 12.56
CA ARG A 394 21.73 11.80 12.51
C ARG A 394 22.26 12.33 11.18
N ARG A 395 22.49 11.47 10.18
CA ARG A 395 23.06 11.84 8.87
C ARG A 395 22.06 11.80 7.71
N LEU A 396 20.81 11.34 7.92
CA LEU A 396 19.81 11.17 6.86
C LEU A 396 18.54 11.99 7.16
N PRO A 397 18.32 13.14 6.48
CA PRO A 397 17.20 14.04 6.77
C PRO A 397 15.82 13.38 6.68
N GLU A 398 15.61 12.52 5.70
CA GLU A 398 14.36 11.79 5.50
C GLU A 398 14.07 10.76 6.59
N LEU A 399 15.11 10.14 7.13
CA LEU A 399 14.98 9.20 8.24
C LEU A 399 14.69 9.93 9.56
N ILE A 400 15.34 11.07 9.80
CA ILE A 400 15.04 11.94 10.95
C ILE A 400 13.59 12.39 10.88
N ALA A 401 13.17 12.94 9.75
CA ALA A 401 11.79 13.39 9.55
C ALA A 401 10.79 12.23 9.72
N GLN A 402 11.10 11.03 9.25
CA GLN A 402 10.25 9.85 9.45
C GLN A 402 10.15 9.45 10.92
N LEU A 403 11.25 9.51 11.69
CA LEU A 403 11.23 9.20 13.12
C LEU A 403 10.49 10.25 13.94
N ASP A 404 10.48 11.51 13.50
CA ASP A 404 9.66 12.56 14.12
C ASP A 404 8.17 12.33 13.89
N GLU A 405 7.78 11.88 12.69
CA GLU A 405 6.41 11.45 12.43
C GLU A 405 6.03 10.20 13.26
N VAL A 406 6.95 9.23 13.42
CA VAL A 406 6.75 8.08 14.32
C VAL A 406 6.52 8.55 15.75
N ALA A 407 7.33 9.48 16.25
CA ALA A 407 7.19 10.01 17.60
C ALA A 407 5.83 10.70 17.81
N GLN A 408 5.40 11.53 16.86
CA GLN A 408 4.09 12.20 16.94
C GLN A 408 2.94 11.17 16.94
N GLN A 409 2.99 10.15 16.08
CA GLN A 409 1.95 9.13 16.08
C GLN A 409 2.00 8.24 17.33
N TRP A 410 3.19 8.02 17.88
CA TRP A 410 3.38 7.29 19.14
C TRP A 410 2.74 8.01 20.31
N GLU A 411 2.96 9.32 20.46
CA GLU A 411 2.31 10.13 21.50
C GLU A 411 0.78 10.03 21.42
N ARG A 412 0.21 10.08 20.21
CA ARG A 412 -1.24 9.92 19.99
C ARG A 412 -1.73 8.53 20.39
N PHE A 413 -1.01 7.48 20.00
CA PHE A 413 -1.35 6.11 20.36
C PHE A 413 -1.25 5.87 21.87
N SER A 414 -0.19 6.35 22.52
CA SER A 414 0.01 6.26 23.97
C SER A 414 -1.06 7.04 24.73
N ALA A 415 -1.41 8.25 24.29
CA ALA A 415 -2.52 9.01 24.86
C ALA A 415 -3.88 8.32 24.67
N ALA A 416 -4.04 7.51 23.62
CA ALA A 416 -5.24 6.72 23.41
C ALA A 416 -5.37 5.54 24.39
N LEU A 417 -4.31 5.13 25.11
CA LEU A 417 -4.39 4.09 26.15
C LEU A 417 -5.07 4.58 27.43
N ALA A 418 -4.92 5.87 27.76
CA ALA A 418 -5.48 6.43 28.98
C ALA A 418 -7.02 6.32 29.00
N PRO A 419 -7.63 5.93 30.14
CA PRO A 419 -9.07 6.01 30.33
C PRO A 419 -9.52 7.45 30.25
N ASP A 420 -10.52 7.73 29.44
CA ASP A 420 -11.06 9.08 29.25
C ASP A 420 -12.56 9.02 29.59
N PRO A 421 -13.04 9.83 30.56
CA PRO A 421 -14.44 9.87 30.95
C PRO A 421 -15.41 10.15 29.79
N SER A 422 -14.95 10.81 28.72
CA SER A 422 -15.75 11.04 27.50
C SER A 422 -15.89 9.79 26.60
N ARG A 423 -15.10 8.74 26.85
CA ARG A 423 -15.07 7.46 26.12
C ARG A 423 -15.87 6.37 26.83
N MET A 424 -17.02 6.71 27.43
CA MET A 424 -17.88 5.82 28.23
C MET A 424 -18.24 4.46 27.60
N ASN A 425 -18.07 4.29 26.28
CA ASN A 425 -18.26 3.02 25.61
C ASN A 425 -16.90 2.32 25.35
N ARG A 426 -16.65 1.21 26.05
CA ARG A 426 -15.44 0.37 25.92
C ARG A 426 -15.14 -0.05 24.48
N ASN A 427 -16.16 -0.40 23.70
CA ASN A 427 -16.01 -0.74 22.28
C ASN A 427 -15.56 0.45 21.42
N ARG A 428 -15.98 1.67 21.78
CA ARG A 428 -15.53 2.89 21.10
C ARG A 428 -14.06 3.17 21.41
N HIS A 429 -13.64 3.00 22.67
CA HIS A 429 -12.25 3.16 23.08
C HIS A 429 -11.34 2.14 22.38
N ALA A 430 -11.71 0.86 22.36
CA ALA A 430 -10.97 -0.17 21.63
C ALA A 430 -10.83 0.13 20.13
N ARG A 431 -11.90 0.62 19.47
CA ARG A 431 -11.84 1.02 18.05
C ARG A 431 -10.90 2.20 17.81
N LEU A 432 -10.92 3.20 18.70
CA LEU A 432 -10.01 4.35 18.60
C LEU A 432 -8.56 3.92 18.75
N LEU A 433 -8.25 3.13 19.78
CA LEU A 433 -6.90 2.63 20.03
C LEU A 433 -6.38 1.82 18.84
N LEU A 434 -7.22 0.92 18.28
CA LEU A 434 -6.86 0.15 17.09
C LEU A 434 -6.63 1.04 15.86
N ALA A 435 -7.42 2.11 15.70
CA ALA A 435 -7.24 3.05 14.59
C ALA A 435 -5.93 3.85 14.71
N GLU A 436 -5.60 4.34 15.90
CA GLU A 436 -4.32 5.02 16.14
C GLU A 436 -3.13 4.04 16.04
N GLY A 437 -3.31 2.79 16.47
CA GLY A 437 -2.32 1.72 16.30
C GLY A 437 -2.07 1.36 14.84
N ASP A 438 -3.13 1.25 14.03
CA ASP A 438 -3.05 1.04 12.57
C ASP A 438 -2.38 2.24 11.88
N ARG A 439 -2.58 3.48 12.38
CA ARG A 439 -1.89 4.68 11.88
C ARG A 439 -0.39 4.63 12.21
N LEU A 440 -0.04 4.50 13.48
CA LEU A 440 1.36 4.40 13.94
C LEU A 440 2.10 3.29 13.19
N LEU A 441 1.47 2.14 12.98
CA LEU A 441 2.06 1.01 12.26
C LEU A 441 2.59 1.40 10.88
N ARG A 442 1.87 2.23 10.12
CA ARG A 442 2.32 2.66 8.78
C ARG A 442 3.64 3.41 8.83
N TYR A 443 3.77 4.32 9.79
CA TYR A 443 4.99 5.13 9.96
C TYR A 443 6.16 4.28 10.45
N VAL A 444 5.92 3.34 11.37
CA VAL A 444 6.98 2.44 11.84
C VAL A 444 7.40 1.45 10.76
N ASP A 445 6.48 0.93 9.95
CA ASP A 445 6.81 0.08 8.79
C ASP A 445 7.68 0.83 7.77
N THR A 446 7.39 2.10 7.50
CA THR A 446 8.23 2.96 6.68
C THR A 446 9.64 3.09 7.26
N ALA A 447 9.77 3.35 8.56
CA ALA A 447 11.07 3.43 9.23
C ALA A 447 11.87 2.13 9.10
N VAL A 448 11.24 0.97 9.34
CA VAL A 448 11.88 -0.35 9.14
C VAL A 448 12.41 -0.50 7.72
N LYS A 449 11.62 -0.06 6.73
CA LYS A 449 12.00 -0.14 5.32
C LYS A 449 13.16 0.80 4.98
N LEU A 450 13.22 1.99 5.56
CA LEU A 450 14.34 2.91 5.38
C LEU A 450 15.64 2.31 5.93
N TYR A 451 15.63 1.76 7.15
CA TYR A 451 16.80 1.07 7.70
C TYR A 451 17.19 -0.18 6.90
N GLU A 452 16.21 -0.97 6.43
CA GLU A 452 16.48 -2.14 5.59
C GLU A 452 17.25 -1.74 4.33
N ARG A 453 16.97 -0.56 3.75
CA ARG A 453 17.68 -0.06 2.56
C ARG A 453 19.14 0.32 2.83
N LEU A 454 19.49 0.69 4.07
CA LEU A 454 20.87 1.02 4.46
C LEU A 454 21.77 -0.22 4.57
N THR A 455 21.16 -1.40 4.71
CA THR A 455 21.88 -2.68 4.82
C THR A 455 22.14 -3.39 3.48
N LYS A 456 21.94 -2.70 2.36
CA LYS A 456 21.99 -3.27 1.01
C LYS A 456 23.39 -3.48 0.46
#